data_AF-A0A0Q6E8U0-F1
#
_entry.id   AF-A0A0Q6E8U0-F1
#
_cell.length_a   1.000
_cell.length_b   1.000
_cell.length_c   1.000
_cell.angle_alpha   90.00
_cell.angle_beta   90.00
_cell.angle_gamma   90.00
#
_symmetry.space_group_name_H-M   'P 1'
#
loop_
_entity.id
_entity.type
_entity.pdbx_description
1 polymer ?
#
loop_
_entity_poly.entity_id
_entity_poly.type
_entity_poly.pdbx_seq_one_letter_code
_entity_poly.pdbx_strand_id
1 'polypeptide(L)'
;MPEGAFSISYQNGLRGILIDVPNDQETRRYIGFPQDVPFYLKDTWAFCRPPTGKEIPQAESLLRERHWPGERFEAVCKILVEDEEVVRGVITSVPNL
;
A
#
# COMPACT_ATOMS: atom_id res chain seq x y z
N MET A 1 -0.87 14.88 9.91
CA MET A 1 -1.35 13.93 8.89
C MET A 1 -2.03 14.77 7.81
N PRO A 2 -1.79 14.52 6.51
CA PRO A 2 -2.50 15.23 5.44
C PRO A 2 -4.02 15.10 5.58
N GLU A 3 -4.78 16.06 5.06
CA GLU A 3 -6.24 15.99 5.08
C GLU A 3 -6.72 14.77 4.27
N GLY A 4 -7.73 14.06 4.79
CA GLY A 4 -8.26 12.83 4.17
C GLY A 4 -7.37 11.60 4.27
N ALA A 5 -6.11 11.74 4.74
CA ALA A 5 -5.22 10.60 4.92
C ALA A 5 -5.57 9.78 6.17
N PHE A 6 -5.22 8.50 6.15
CA PHE A 6 -5.41 7.58 7.27
C PHE A 6 -4.25 6.58 7.36
N SER A 7 -4.05 6.00 8.54
CA SER A 7 -2.94 5.08 8.82
C SER A 7 -3.42 3.65 9.02
N ILE A 8 -2.66 2.68 8.51
CA ILE A 8 -2.84 1.25 8.80
C ILE A 8 -1.49 0.66 9.22
N SER A 9 -1.50 -0.13 10.29
CA SER A 9 -0.33 -0.88 10.77
C SER A 9 -0.63 -2.37 10.73
N TYR A 10 0.13 -3.12 9.93
CA TYR A 10 -0.03 -4.55 9.77
C TYR A 10 0.92 -5.34 10.67
N GLN A 11 0.49 -6.54 11.10
CA GLN A 11 1.34 -7.44 11.89
C GLN A 11 2.55 -7.97 11.12
N ASN A 12 2.53 -7.93 9.78
CA ASN A 12 3.66 -8.31 8.92
C ASN A 12 4.74 -7.22 8.78
N GLY A 13 4.64 -6.15 9.58
CA GLY A 13 5.64 -5.08 9.65
C GLY A 13 5.42 -3.94 8.65
N LEU A 14 4.48 -4.02 7.72
CA LEU A 14 4.13 -2.87 6.89
C LEU A 14 3.35 -1.83 7.71
N ARG A 15 3.83 -0.59 7.71
CA ARG A 15 3.15 0.57 8.32
C ARG A 15 2.95 1.62 7.26
N GLY A 16 1.70 1.96 6.97
CA GLY A 16 1.34 2.82 5.84
C GLY A 16 0.49 4.01 6.27
N ILE A 17 0.80 5.18 5.73
CA ILE A 17 -0.05 6.38 5.75
C ILE A 17 -0.62 6.52 4.34
N LEU A 18 -1.90 6.17 4.17
CA LEU A 18 -2.60 6.24 2.89
C LEU A 18 -3.04 7.68 2.64
N ILE A 19 -2.64 8.21 1.49
CA ILE A 19 -2.95 9.57 1.01
C ILE A 19 -3.62 9.43 -0.35
N ASP A 20 -4.68 10.20 -0.59
CA ASP A 20 -5.47 10.17 -1.83
C ASP A 20 -6.10 8.80 -2.14
N VAL A 21 -6.32 7.99 -1.11
CA VAL A 21 -7.05 6.71 -1.18
C VAL A 21 -8.36 6.88 -0.42
N PRO A 22 -9.53 6.48 -0.98
CA PRO A 22 -10.78 6.46 -0.25
C PRO A 22 -10.67 5.59 1.01
N ASN A 23 -11.12 6.11 2.15
CA ASN A 23 -11.13 5.37 3.41
C ASN A 23 -12.39 4.49 3.49
N ASP A 24 -12.34 3.31 2.88
CA ASP A 24 -13.44 2.35 2.80
C ASP A 24 -13.34 1.26 3.89
N GLN A 25 -12.68 1.50 5.02
CA GLN A 25 -12.39 0.47 6.04
C GLN A 25 -13.65 -0.20 6.63
N GLU A 26 -14.81 0.45 6.58
CA GLU A 26 -16.08 -0.14 7.02
C GLU A 26 -16.59 -1.23 6.07
N THR A 27 -16.35 -1.07 4.77
CA THR A 27 -16.89 -1.95 3.71
C THR A 27 -15.83 -2.85 3.08
N ARG A 28 -14.55 -2.62 3.37
CA ARG A 28 -13.41 -3.30 2.74
C ARG A 28 -12.32 -3.66 3.72
N ARG A 29 -11.73 -4.83 3.50
CA ARG A 29 -10.56 -5.30 4.24
C ARG A 29 -9.30 -4.97 3.48
N TYR A 30 -8.45 -4.13 4.07
CA TYR A 30 -7.15 -3.76 3.50
C TYR A 30 -6.10 -4.80 3.87
N ILE A 31 -5.24 -5.14 2.91
CA ILE A 31 -4.23 -6.18 3.01
C ILE A 31 -2.89 -5.58 2.55
N GLY A 32 -1.92 -5.58 3.46
CA GLY A 32 -0.57 -5.06 3.20
C GLY A 32 0.39 -6.17 2.76
N PHE A 33 1.14 -5.93 1.70
CA PHE A 33 2.18 -6.82 1.19
C PHE A 33 3.54 -6.11 1.28
N PRO A 34 4.32 -6.35 2.35
CA PRO A 34 5.64 -5.77 2.51
C PRO A 34 6.61 -6.30 1.44
N GLN A 35 7.50 -5.44 0.96
CA GLN A 35 8.69 -5.84 0.22
C GLN A 35 9.85 -6.14 1.16
N ASP A 36 10.83 -6.91 0.70
CA ASP A 36 12.08 -7.10 1.41
C ASP A 36 12.94 -5.84 1.29
N VAL A 37 13.24 -5.24 2.43
CA VAL A 37 13.99 -3.99 2.54
C VAL A 37 15.08 -4.15 3.60
N PRO A 38 16.17 -3.35 3.54
CA PRO A 38 17.18 -3.31 4.58
C PRO A 38 16.58 -3.20 5.99
N PHE A 39 17.23 -3.85 6.97
CA PHE A 39 16.67 -4.00 8.32
C PHE A 39 16.24 -2.68 8.97
N TYR A 40 16.96 -1.60 8.70
CA TYR A 40 16.70 -0.27 9.27
C TYR A 40 15.47 0.43 8.65
N LEU A 41 14.90 -0.10 7.56
CA LEU A 41 13.69 0.42 6.91
C LEU A 41 12.44 -0.42 7.22
N LYS A 42 12.59 -1.59 7.88
CA LYS A 42 11.49 -2.54 8.07
C LYS A 42 10.33 -1.95 8.87
N ASP A 43 10.64 -1.21 9.93
CA ASP A 43 9.64 -0.67 10.86
C ASP A 43 9.27 0.80 10.59
N THR A 44 9.83 1.38 9.52
CA THR A 44 9.60 2.77 9.13
C THR A 44 8.24 2.95 8.49
N TRP A 45 7.53 4.01 8.87
CA TRP A 45 6.27 4.38 8.25
C TRP A 45 6.47 4.82 6.80
N ALA A 46 5.70 4.24 5.89
CA ALA A 46 5.71 4.56 4.48
C ALA A 46 4.51 5.45 4.12
N PHE A 47 4.70 6.35 3.16
CA PHE A 47 3.61 7.08 2.52
C PHE A 47 3.08 6.25 1.35
N CYS A 48 1.78 5.95 1.39
CA CYS A 48 1.11 5.10 0.44
C CYS A 48 0.16 5.94 -0.42
N ARG A 49 0.33 5.88 -1.74
CA ARG A 49 -0.50 6.62 -2.70
C ARG A 49 -0.99 5.68 -3.80
N PRO A 50 -2.12 6.01 -4.49
CA PRO A 50 -2.53 5.28 -5.67
C PRO A 50 -1.39 5.11 -6.69
N PRO A 51 -1.31 3.99 -7.41
CA PRO A 51 -0.25 3.76 -8.39
C PRO A 51 -0.28 4.84 -9.47
N THR A 52 0.90 5.32 -9.87
CA THR A 52 1.03 6.39 -10.89
C THR A 52 1.93 5.97 -12.03
N GLY A 53 1.66 6.50 -13.23
CA GLY A 53 2.53 6.37 -14.40
C GLY A 53 2.99 4.94 -14.66
N LYS A 54 4.28 4.69 -14.36
CA LYS A 54 4.90 3.39 -14.58
C LYS A 54 4.39 2.29 -13.67
N GLU A 55 3.77 2.56 -12.51
CA GLU A 55 3.31 1.61 -11.48
C GLU A 55 1.96 0.94 -11.81
N ILE A 56 1.15 1.60 -12.64
CA ILE A 56 -0.18 1.13 -13.06
C ILE A 56 -0.09 -0.25 -13.73
N PRO A 57 0.75 -0.49 -14.75
CA PRO A 57 0.81 -1.80 -15.40
C PRO A 57 1.27 -2.94 -14.47
N GLN A 58 2.14 -2.68 -13.49
CA GLN A 58 2.55 -3.70 -12.51
C GLN A 58 1.44 -3.97 -11.50
N ALA A 59 0.72 -2.92 -11.06
CA ALA A 59 -0.45 -3.07 -10.21
C ALA A 59 -1.50 -3.96 -10.90
N GLU A 60 -1.80 -3.69 -12.18
CA GLU A 60 -2.71 -4.53 -12.97
C GLU A 60 -2.20 -5.96 -13.17
N SER A 61 -0.90 -6.15 -13.41
CA SER A 61 -0.31 -7.50 -13.51
C SER A 61 -0.48 -8.28 -12.22
N LEU A 62 -0.23 -7.63 -11.08
CA LEU A 62 -0.39 -8.26 -9.75
C LEU A 62 -1.84 -8.69 -9.50
N LEU A 63 -2.82 -7.83 -9.84
CA LEU A 63 -4.24 -8.19 -9.76
C LEU A 63 -4.59 -9.37 -10.66
N ARG A 64 -4.06 -9.38 -11.89
CA ARG A 64 -4.22 -10.48 -12.86
C ARG A 64 -3.49 -11.75 -12.49
N GLU A 65 -2.47 -11.73 -11.65
CA GLU A 65 -1.83 -12.98 -11.22
C GLU A 65 -2.61 -13.59 -10.05
N ARG A 66 -3.05 -12.74 -9.12
CA ARG A 66 -3.70 -13.18 -7.88
C ARG A 66 -5.17 -13.54 -8.03
N HIS A 67 -5.90 -12.86 -8.92
CA HIS A 67 -7.29 -13.14 -9.28
C HIS A 67 -8.27 -13.26 -8.08
N TRP A 68 -8.09 -12.47 -7.01
CA TRP A 68 -9.06 -12.50 -5.91
C TRP A 68 -10.35 -11.74 -6.28
N PRO A 69 -11.55 -12.31 -6.03
CA PRO A 69 -12.80 -11.64 -6.34
C PRO A 69 -12.96 -10.29 -5.63
N GLY A 70 -13.26 -9.25 -6.41
CA GLY A 70 -13.48 -7.89 -5.88
C GLY A 70 -12.21 -7.19 -5.36
N GLU A 71 -11.03 -7.75 -5.63
CA GLU A 71 -9.76 -7.14 -5.28
C GLU A 71 -9.56 -5.80 -5.98
N ARG A 72 -9.08 -4.82 -5.23
CA ARG A 72 -8.62 -3.52 -5.76
C ARG A 72 -7.19 -3.29 -5.32
N PHE A 73 -6.36 -2.81 -6.23
CA PHE A 73 -5.05 -2.28 -5.89
C PHE A 73 -5.24 -0.86 -5.35
N GLU A 74 -4.89 -0.63 -4.08
CA GLU A 74 -5.18 0.64 -3.41
C GLU A 74 -3.98 1.59 -3.47
N ALA A 75 -2.78 1.10 -3.14
CA ALA A 75 -1.62 1.97 -3.03
C ALA A 75 -0.26 1.29 -3.16
N VAL A 76 0.72 2.05 -3.63
CA VAL A 76 2.16 1.76 -3.51
C VAL A 76 2.70 2.55 -2.32
N CYS A 77 3.36 1.87 -1.39
CA CYS A 77 3.92 2.45 -0.19
C CYS A 77 5.42 2.69 -0.34
N LYS A 78 5.85 3.95 -0.17
CA LYS A 78 7.24 4.36 -0.33
C LYS A 78 7.79 5.04 0.92
N ILE A 79 9.08 4.82 1.17
CA ILE A 79 9.87 5.56 2.16
C ILE A 79 10.82 6.46 1.39
N LEU A 80 10.95 7.72 1.82
CA LEU A 80 11.93 8.66 1.28
C LEU A 80 13.15 8.67 2.21
N VAL A 81 14.34 8.40 1.66
CA VAL A 81 15.61 8.40 2.39
C VAL A 81 16.60 9.23 1.59
N GLU A 82 17.00 10.42 2.10
CA GLU A 82 18.04 11.26 1.47
C GLU A 82 17.87 11.42 -0.06
N ASP A 83 16.62 11.62 -0.50
CA ASP A 83 16.18 11.77 -1.91
C ASP A 83 15.96 10.48 -2.71
N GLU A 84 16.13 9.30 -2.12
CA GLU A 84 15.78 8.02 -2.72
C GLU A 84 14.40 7.51 -2.27
N GLU A 85 13.57 7.13 -3.24
CA GLU A 85 12.31 6.44 -2.98
C GLU A 85 12.51 4.92 -2.91
N VAL A 86 12.30 4.35 -1.73
CA VAL A 86 12.30 2.90 -1.52
C VAL A 86 10.87 2.39 -1.43
N VAL A 87 10.48 1.48 -2.32
CA VAL A 87 9.16 0.82 -2.24
C VAL A 87 9.16 -0.14 -1.04
N ARG A 88 8.43 0.25 0.01
CA ARG A 88 8.29 -0.54 1.24
C ARG A 88 7.27 -1.66 1.10
N GLY A 89 6.29 -1.52 0.21
CA GLY A 89 5.23 -2.50 0.02
C GLY A 89 4.11 -1.98 -0.85
N VAL A 90 3.07 -2.79 -0.99
CA VAL A 90 1.81 -2.40 -1.64
C VAL A 90 0.64 -2.74 -0.73
N ILE A 91 -0.45 -2.00 -0.89
CA ILE A 91 -1.71 -2.26 -0.20
C ILE A 91 -2.77 -2.53 -1.24
N THR A 92 -3.50 -3.63 -1.06
CA THR A 92 -4.71 -3.94 -1.81
C THR A 92 -5.88 -4.01 -0.85
N SER A 93 -7.09 -4.09 -1.37
CA SER A 93 -8.27 -4.35 -0.54
C SER A 93 -9.19 -5.37 -1.22
N VAL A 94 -10.02 -6.01 -0.41
CA VAL A 94 -11.11 -6.89 -0.85
C VAL A 94 -12.41 -6.48 -0.15
N PRO A 95 -13.59 -6.86 -0.65
CA PRO A 95 -14.85 -6.64 0.05
C PRO A 95 -14.82 -7.26 1.45
N ASN A 96 -15.39 -6.56 2.44
CA ASN A 96 -15.57 -7.07 3.80
C ASN A 96 -16.96 -7.75 3.87
N LEU A 97 -16.97 -9.09 3.83
CA LEU A 97 -18.17 -9.93 3.87
C LEU A 97 -18.25 -10.69 5.20
#